data_AF-A0A2S1LJL4-F1
#
_entry.id   AF-A0A2S1LJL4-F1
#
_cell.length_a   1.000
_cell.length_b   1.000
_cell.length_c   1.000
_cell.angle_alpha   90.00
_cell.angle_beta   90.00
_cell.angle_gamma   90.00
#
_symmetry.space_group_name_H-M   'P 1'
#
loop_
_entity.id
_entity.type
_entity.pdbx_description
1 polymer ?
#
loop_
_entity_poly.entity_id
_entity_poly.type
_entity_poly.pdbx_seq_one_letter_code
_entity_poly.pdbx_strand_id
1 'polypeptide(L)'
;MKQFIGLLLAVISIACGSETNKKTTEVPSGQKTEKEQPATVINTMEDGLFFGYTNEPGTVILLLDSDSIQQPKHIKNVLSAAGVVLHVAFTGTQKANDQDSGRQNYFNFSNSGGHRYEVEKATLPNDQTVVLCTDAFLKQHQALQFDSKTKGTLANDLRSKIERDKGRTIKRSAVIATVKEKVKIALVEFEMKGNQALVVLAAITPTKISYKDFPAEYDEMSTWGVDDGGDFGFEWFTISTIFENKGSFEMVTDWAGAEGTTVEYLKEENGKLVTVKKAYRYTAPL
;
A
#
# COMPACT_ATOMS: atom_id res chain seq x y z
N MET A 1 -79.27 3.64 -37.42
CA MET A 1 -80.58 3.48 -36.75
C MET A 1 -81.03 2.03 -36.99
N LYS A 2 -81.57 1.34 -35.96
CA LYS A 2 -81.85 -0.13 -35.81
C LYS A 2 -80.67 -0.91 -35.21
N GLN A 3 -80.61 -1.16 -33.89
CA GLN A 3 -81.41 -2.01 -32.96
C GLN A 3 -81.23 -3.53 -33.09
N PHE A 4 -80.60 -4.07 -32.03
CA PHE A 4 -80.92 -5.26 -31.20
C PHE A 4 -80.92 -6.69 -31.75
N ILE A 5 -80.51 -7.58 -30.81
CA ILE A 5 -80.64 -9.04 -30.63
C ILE A 5 -79.21 -9.63 -30.53
N GLY A 6 -78.70 -10.12 -29.40
CA GLY A 6 -79.35 -10.75 -28.26
C GLY A 6 -79.27 -12.27 -28.41
N LEU A 7 -78.18 -12.90 -27.96
CA LEU A 7 -78.27 -14.26 -27.44
C LEU A 7 -77.28 -14.50 -26.31
N LEU A 8 -77.88 -14.71 -25.14
CA LEU A 8 -77.34 -15.17 -23.89
C LEU A 8 -77.14 -16.70 -23.99
N LEU A 9 -76.00 -17.20 -23.53
CA LEU A 9 -75.91 -18.57 -23.04
C LEU A 9 -75.09 -18.53 -21.75
N ALA A 10 -75.81 -18.75 -20.65
CA ALA A 10 -75.28 -18.83 -19.30
C ALA A 10 -75.23 -20.31 -18.90
N VAL A 11 -74.11 -20.79 -18.34
CA VAL A 11 -74.12 -21.89 -17.36
C VAL A 11 -73.00 -21.71 -16.33
N ILE A 12 -73.39 -21.20 -15.16
CA ILE A 12 -73.16 -21.70 -13.78
C ILE A 12 -71.72 -21.87 -13.24
N SER A 13 -71.43 -20.95 -12.29
CA SER A 13 -70.65 -20.94 -11.02
C SER A 13 -70.18 -22.29 -10.42
N ILE A 14 -69.14 -22.45 -9.57
CA ILE A 14 -68.78 -21.81 -8.27
C ILE A 14 -67.29 -22.21 -7.99
N ALA A 15 -66.34 -21.26 -7.96
CA ALA A 15 -65.66 -20.69 -6.78
C ALA A 15 -65.04 -21.66 -5.74
N CYS A 16 -63.72 -21.61 -5.61
CA CYS A 16 -63.04 -21.60 -4.30
C CYS A 16 -61.84 -20.66 -4.40
N GLY A 17 -61.85 -19.60 -3.59
CA GLY A 17 -60.94 -18.45 -3.72
C GLY A 17 -59.72 -18.47 -2.82
N SER A 18 -58.84 -17.51 -3.06
CA SER A 18 -58.21 -16.68 -2.03
C SER A 18 -57.49 -15.51 -2.72
N GLU A 19 -57.85 -14.30 -2.31
CA GLU A 19 -57.28 -13.01 -2.71
C GLU A 19 -55.78 -12.90 -2.35
N THR A 20 -54.99 -12.21 -3.18
CA THR A 20 -54.31 -10.95 -2.79
C THR A 20 -53.53 -10.37 -3.98
N ASN A 21 -53.34 -9.06 -3.92
CA ASN A 21 -53.16 -8.13 -5.03
C ASN A 21 -51.82 -7.37 -4.85
N LYS A 22 -51.15 -7.03 -5.97
CA LYS A 22 -49.97 -6.14 -6.13
C LYS A 22 -48.64 -6.72 -5.57
N LYS A 23 -47.47 -6.56 -6.20
CA LYS A 23 -46.91 -5.36 -6.85
C LYS A 23 -45.59 -5.70 -7.59
N THR A 24 -45.20 -4.81 -8.50
CA THR A 24 -43.82 -4.48 -8.94
C THR A 24 -43.24 -5.28 -10.11
N THR A 25 -43.18 -4.59 -11.25
CA THR A 25 -42.38 -4.95 -12.43
C THR A 25 -40.93 -4.54 -12.17
N GLU A 26 -40.02 -5.52 -12.07
CA GLU A 26 -38.58 -5.34 -12.15
C GLU A 26 -38.11 -5.37 -13.62
N VAL A 27 -36.88 -4.87 -13.83
CA VAL A 27 -35.82 -5.26 -14.82
C VAL A 27 -35.10 -4.01 -15.36
N PRO A 28 -33.76 -3.95 -15.48
CA PRO A 28 -32.71 -4.55 -14.65
C PRO A 28 -31.54 -3.58 -14.33
N SER A 29 -30.93 -3.70 -13.14
CA SER A 29 -29.65 -3.08 -12.81
C SER A 29 -28.51 -3.84 -13.49
N GLY A 30 -27.89 -3.23 -14.50
CA GLY A 30 -26.65 -3.69 -15.11
C GLY A 30 -25.47 -2.92 -14.55
N GLN A 31 -25.08 -3.15 -13.29
CA GLN A 31 -23.76 -2.76 -12.80
C GLN A 31 -22.78 -3.89 -13.10
N LYS A 32 -21.87 -3.65 -14.05
CA LYS A 32 -20.62 -4.39 -14.15
C LYS A 32 -19.82 -4.07 -12.91
N THR A 33 -19.79 -5.00 -11.97
CA THR A 33 -18.75 -5.06 -10.94
C THR A 33 -17.46 -5.43 -11.66
N GLU A 34 -16.63 -4.44 -11.97
CA GLU A 34 -15.25 -4.68 -12.35
C GLU A 34 -14.55 -5.22 -11.10
N LYS A 35 -14.35 -6.55 -11.09
CA LYS A 35 -13.58 -7.22 -10.04
C LYS A 35 -12.21 -6.58 -10.01
N GLU A 36 -11.83 -6.05 -8.84
CA GLU A 36 -10.45 -5.72 -8.51
C GLU A 36 -9.56 -6.89 -8.92
N GLN A 37 -8.78 -6.65 -9.96
CA GLN A 37 -7.71 -7.53 -10.35
C GLN A 37 -6.63 -7.38 -9.27
N PRO A 38 -6.19 -8.47 -8.62
CA PRO A 38 -5.16 -8.38 -7.59
C PRO A 38 -3.97 -7.63 -8.18
N ALA A 39 -3.45 -6.65 -7.42
CA ALA A 39 -2.30 -5.87 -7.81
C ALA A 39 -1.25 -6.80 -8.42
N THR A 40 -0.97 -6.63 -9.70
CA THR A 40 0.05 -7.42 -10.39
C THR A 40 1.33 -7.31 -9.58
N VAL A 41 1.74 -8.40 -8.94
CA VAL A 41 3.00 -8.48 -8.21
C VAL A 41 4.09 -8.33 -9.25
N ILE A 42 4.61 -7.11 -9.41
CA ILE A 42 5.85 -6.89 -10.16
C ILE A 42 6.97 -7.39 -9.25
N ASN A 43 7.21 -8.70 -9.31
CA ASN A 43 8.34 -9.36 -8.67
C ASN A 43 9.50 -9.34 -9.67
N THR A 44 10.02 -8.16 -10.00
CA THR A 44 11.42 -8.12 -10.45
C THR A 44 12.22 -8.56 -9.24
N MET A 45 12.75 -9.80 -9.29
CA MET A 45 13.62 -10.34 -8.25
C MET A 45 14.82 -9.42 -8.12
N GLU A 46 14.71 -8.39 -7.29
CA GLU A 46 15.89 -7.82 -6.71
C GLU A 46 16.42 -8.81 -5.70
N ASP A 47 17.42 -9.54 -6.18
CA ASP A 47 18.15 -10.52 -5.44
C ASP A 47 18.66 -9.90 -4.13
N GLY A 48 18.00 -10.30 -3.03
CA GLY A 48 18.52 -10.06 -1.70
C GLY A 48 17.89 -8.94 -0.88
N LEU A 49 16.73 -8.37 -1.26
CA LEU A 49 15.89 -7.53 -0.40
C LEU A 49 14.51 -8.17 -0.17
N PHE A 50 14.04 -8.19 1.08
CA PHE A 50 12.83 -8.88 1.51
C PHE A 50 12.05 -8.06 2.54
N PHE A 51 10.78 -8.40 2.71
CA PHE A 51 9.87 -7.76 3.66
C PHE A 51 9.38 -8.76 4.69
N GLY A 52 9.22 -8.30 5.92
CA GLY A 52 8.68 -9.07 7.03
C GLY A 52 7.93 -8.21 8.04
N TYR A 53 7.44 -8.86 9.08
CA TYR A 53 6.81 -8.23 10.25
C TYR A 53 7.24 -8.97 11.51
N THR A 54 7.18 -8.31 12.66
CA THR A 54 7.71 -8.89 13.90
C THR A 54 6.62 -9.45 14.80
N ASN A 55 7.05 -10.27 15.76
CA ASN A 55 6.26 -10.59 16.95
C ASN A 55 6.10 -9.35 17.84
N GLU A 56 5.28 -9.48 18.89
CA GLU A 56 4.99 -8.38 19.81
C GLU A 56 6.24 -7.78 20.48
N PRO A 57 7.22 -8.58 20.97
CA PRO A 57 8.47 -8.02 21.52
C PRO A 57 9.43 -7.39 20.49
N GLY A 58 9.20 -7.60 19.18
CA GLY A 58 10.11 -7.10 18.15
C GLY A 58 11.41 -7.90 18.01
N THR A 59 11.49 -9.11 18.57
CA THR A 59 12.71 -9.94 18.61
C THR A 59 12.75 -11.02 17.53
N VAL A 60 11.60 -11.33 16.92
CA VAL A 60 11.49 -12.35 15.88
C VAL A 60 10.70 -11.79 14.71
N ILE A 61 11.17 -12.06 13.51
CA ILE A 61 10.58 -11.65 12.24
C ILE A 61 10.01 -12.86 11.51
N LEU A 62 8.83 -12.72 10.92
CA LEU A 62 8.30 -13.60 9.87
C LEU A 62 8.37 -12.89 8.51
N LEU A 63 8.86 -13.59 7.48
CA LEU A 63 8.85 -13.09 6.10
C LEU A 63 7.45 -13.15 5.48
N LEU A 64 7.08 -12.12 4.72
CA LEU A 64 5.78 -12.05 4.03
C LEU A 64 5.67 -13.07 2.87
N ASP A 65 6.71 -13.18 2.02
CA ASP A 65 6.70 -14.03 0.81
C ASP A 65 7.69 -15.19 0.91
N SER A 66 7.55 -16.03 1.93
CA SER A 66 8.57 -17.03 2.27
C SER A 66 8.69 -18.21 1.29
N ASP A 67 7.61 -18.58 0.60
CA ASP A 67 7.56 -19.80 -0.23
C ASP A 67 8.47 -19.75 -1.47
N SER A 68 8.82 -18.55 -1.91
CA SER A 68 9.70 -18.31 -3.07
C SER A 68 11.19 -18.27 -2.71
N ILE A 69 11.54 -18.32 -1.42
CA ILE A 69 12.90 -18.09 -0.93
C ILE A 69 13.68 -19.41 -0.84
N GLN A 70 14.57 -19.64 -1.81
CA GLN A 70 15.37 -20.87 -1.85
C GLN A 70 16.49 -20.92 -0.80
N GLN A 71 17.02 -19.76 -0.39
CA GLN A 71 18.19 -19.66 0.48
C GLN A 71 17.93 -18.75 1.69
N PRO A 72 17.02 -19.12 2.61
CA PRO A 72 16.63 -18.27 3.73
C PRO A 72 17.81 -17.92 4.65
N LYS A 73 18.79 -18.84 4.80
CA LYS A 73 20.00 -18.62 5.60
C LYS A 73 20.93 -17.51 5.08
N HIS A 74 20.75 -17.04 3.84
CA HIS A 74 21.56 -15.95 3.28
C HIS A 74 21.04 -14.57 3.66
N ILE A 75 19.82 -14.49 4.19
CA ILE A 75 19.26 -13.27 4.77
C ILE A 75 19.84 -13.15 6.17
N LYS A 76 20.68 -12.13 6.37
CA LYS A 76 21.49 -11.96 7.59
C LYS A 76 21.39 -10.58 8.21
N ASN A 77 20.70 -9.67 7.53
CA ASN A 77 20.61 -8.28 7.93
C ASN A 77 19.14 -7.85 7.94
N VAL A 78 18.82 -6.94 8.85
CA VAL A 78 17.56 -6.22 8.92
C VAL A 78 17.83 -4.74 9.13
N LEU A 79 17.01 -3.89 8.53
CA LEU A 79 17.09 -2.45 8.72
C LEU A 79 16.09 -2.03 9.80
N SER A 80 16.55 -1.32 10.82
CA SER A 80 15.66 -0.65 11.76
C SER A 80 15.00 0.56 11.12
N ALA A 81 13.92 1.06 11.75
CA ALA A 81 13.48 2.44 11.53
C ALA A 81 14.69 3.38 11.70
N ALA A 82 14.85 4.35 10.80
CA ALA A 82 16.02 5.24 10.66
C ALA A 82 17.28 4.65 10.00
N GLY A 83 17.21 3.47 9.39
CA GLY A 83 18.26 2.98 8.49
C GLY A 83 19.51 2.40 9.16
N VAL A 84 19.40 1.93 10.42
CA VAL A 84 20.49 1.19 11.08
C VAL A 84 20.43 -0.27 10.65
N VAL A 85 21.58 -0.80 10.22
CA VAL A 85 21.73 -2.22 9.86
C VAL A 85 21.97 -3.03 11.14
N LEU A 86 21.10 -4.01 11.38
CA LEU A 86 21.20 -4.99 12.46
C LEU A 86 21.37 -6.39 11.87
N HIS A 87 21.86 -7.33 12.68
CA HIS A 87 21.99 -8.72 12.27
C HIS A 87 20.78 -9.56 12.66
N VAL A 88 20.49 -10.54 11.82
CA VAL A 88 19.46 -11.55 12.08
C VAL A 88 19.97 -12.95 11.79
N ALA A 89 19.46 -13.92 12.54
CA ALA A 89 19.75 -15.33 12.33
C ALA A 89 18.48 -16.07 11.89
N PHE A 90 18.58 -16.84 10.80
CA PHE A 90 17.50 -17.75 10.41
C PHE A 90 17.35 -18.87 11.45
N THR A 91 16.18 -18.97 12.08
CA THR A 91 15.90 -19.94 13.14
C THR A 91 14.99 -21.09 12.70
N GLY A 92 14.48 -21.05 11.47
CA GLY A 92 13.69 -22.13 10.89
C GLY A 92 12.41 -21.63 10.21
N THR A 93 11.49 -22.55 9.94
CA THR A 93 10.19 -22.25 9.35
C THR A 93 9.09 -22.54 10.36
N GLN A 94 8.23 -21.56 10.60
CA GLN A 94 6.98 -21.74 11.32
C GLN A 94 5.93 -22.28 10.36
N LYS A 95 5.19 -23.30 10.77
CA LYS A 95 3.98 -23.73 10.04
C LYS A 95 2.81 -22.89 10.52
N ALA A 96 1.93 -22.51 9.59
CA ALA A 96 0.63 -21.98 9.93
C ALA A 96 -0.16 -23.03 10.74
N ASN A 97 -1.01 -22.57 11.65
CA ASN A 97 -1.92 -23.42 12.42
C ASN A 97 -3.39 -23.09 12.12
N ASP A 98 -4.32 -23.86 12.68
CA ASP A 98 -5.76 -23.72 12.44
C ASP A 98 -6.37 -22.40 12.97
N GLN A 99 -5.60 -21.58 13.69
CA GLN A 99 -5.97 -20.26 14.19
C GLN A 99 -5.34 -19.12 13.36
N ASP A 100 -4.66 -19.42 12.27
CA ASP A 100 -4.08 -18.42 11.38
C ASP A 100 -5.21 -17.60 10.73
N SER A 101 -5.34 -16.34 11.13
CA SER A 101 -6.32 -15.42 10.55
C SER A 101 -5.87 -14.85 9.20
N GLY A 102 -4.69 -15.22 8.71
CA GLY A 102 -4.06 -14.62 7.54
C GLY A 102 -3.58 -13.19 7.75
N ARG A 103 -3.70 -12.63 8.97
CA ARG A 103 -3.23 -11.29 9.29
C ARG A 103 -1.73 -11.30 9.55
N GLN A 104 -1.03 -10.37 8.91
CA GLN A 104 0.42 -10.20 9.01
C GLN A 104 0.74 -9.11 10.05
N ASN A 105 0.28 -9.33 11.28
CA ASN A 105 0.48 -8.47 12.43
C ASN A 105 0.97 -9.27 13.64
N TYR A 106 1.37 -8.60 14.70
CA TYR A 106 1.92 -9.28 15.87
C TYR A 106 0.89 -10.13 16.63
N PHE A 107 -0.41 -9.81 16.55
CA PHE A 107 -1.48 -10.57 17.21
C PHE A 107 -1.64 -11.97 16.63
N ASN A 108 -1.50 -12.12 15.31
CA ASN A 108 -1.60 -13.40 14.61
C ASN A 108 -0.24 -14.11 14.44
N PHE A 109 0.85 -13.49 14.88
CA PHE A 109 2.22 -13.95 14.61
C PHE A 109 2.48 -15.41 15.01
N SER A 110 1.97 -15.86 16.17
CA SER A 110 2.15 -17.23 16.64
C SER A 110 1.41 -18.28 15.80
N ASN A 111 0.46 -17.83 14.99
CA ASN A 111 -0.40 -18.69 14.19
C ASN A 111 0.02 -18.71 12.72
N SER A 112 0.68 -17.65 12.24
CA SER A 112 1.09 -17.51 10.84
C SER A 112 2.19 -18.48 10.43
N GLY A 113 2.17 -18.90 9.16
CA GLY A 113 3.29 -19.60 8.54
C GLY A 113 4.39 -18.65 8.06
N GLY A 114 5.64 -19.11 8.05
CA GLY A 114 6.72 -18.39 7.37
C GLY A 114 8.12 -18.68 7.88
N HIS A 115 9.12 -18.18 7.15
CA HIS A 115 10.51 -18.22 7.58
C HIS A 115 10.75 -17.26 8.76
N ARG A 116 11.35 -17.78 9.83
CA ARG A 116 11.62 -17.07 11.08
C ARG A 116 13.07 -16.59 11.16
N TYR A 117 13.22 -15.36 11.61
CA TYR A 117 14.52 -14.75 11.86
C TYR A 117 14.54 -14.12 13.25
N GLU A 118 15.58 -14.39 14.03
CA GLU A 118 15.78 -13.76 15.34
C GLU A 118 16.67 -12.51 15.18
N VAL A 119 16.27 -11.41 15.82
CA VAL A 119 17.01 -10.15 15.81
C VAL A 119 18.11 -10.20 16.87
N GLU A 120 19.35 -9.96 16.46
CA GLU A 120 20.48 -10.00 17.38
C GLU A 120 20.59 -8.71 18.20
N LYS A 121 20.47 -8.85 19.53
CA LYS A 121 20.77 -7.78 20.52
C LYS A 121 20.01 -6.46 20.31
N ALA A 122 18.81 -6.52 19.72
CA ALA A 122 17.95 -5.38 19.49
C ALA A 122 16.48 -5.81 19.41
N THR A 123 15.57 -4.83 19.42
CA THR A 123 14.16 -5.00 19.12
C THR A 123 13.75 -4.07 17.99
N LEU A 124 12.80 -4.50 17.18
CA LEU A 124 12.23 -3.71 16.08
C LEU A 124 10.77 -3.33 16.41
N PRO A 125 10.23 -2.26 15.80
CA PRO A 125 8.80 -1.94 15.91
C PRO A 125 7.93 -3.10 15.40
N ASN A 126 6.83 -3.37 16.10
CA ASN A 126 5.91 -4.48 15.81
C ASN A 126 4.69 -4.08 14.98
N ASP A 127 4.57 -2.80 14.68
CA ASP A 127 3.49 -2.16 13.92
C ASP A 127 3.94 -1.77 12.49
N GLN A 128 5.20 -2.02 12.13
CA GLN A 128 5.80 -1.61 10.85
C GLN A 128 6.31 -2.80 10.04
N THR A 129 6.43 -2.62 8.72
CA THR A 129 7.18 -3.55 7.89
C THR A 129 8.66 -3.43 8.20
N VAL A 130 9.34 -4.57 8.31
CA VAL A 130 10.79 -4.63 8.44
C VAL A 130 11.41 -5.06 7.12
N VAL A 131 12.54 -4.45 6.77
CA VAL A 131 13.27 -4.75 5.54
C VAL A 131 14.46 -5.64 5.88
N LEU A 132 14.50 -6.83 5.31
CA LEU A 132 15.61 -7.76 5.47
C LEU A 132 16.44 -7.80 4.19
N CYS A 133 17.74 -8.07 4.33
CA CYS A 133 18.63 -8.17 3.18
C CYS A 133 19.79 -9.15 3.36
N THR A 134 20.37 -9.53 2.23
CA THR A 134 21.60 -10.33 2.18
C THR A 134 22.84 -9.44 2.28
N ASP A 135 23.98 -10.04 2.65
CA ASP A 135 25.27 -9.35 2.60
C ASP A 135 25.62 -8.89 1.18
N ALA A 136 25.21 -9.66 0.15
CA ALA A 136 25.49 -9.35 -1.25
C ALA A 136 24.75 -8.07 -1.70
N PHE A 137 23.53 -7.89 -1.22
CA PHE A 137 22.75 -6.68 -1.44
C PHE A 137 23.42 -5.46 -0.77
N LEU A 138 23.73 -5.54 0.53
CA LEU A 138 24.34 -4.41 1.25
C LEU A 138 25.73 -4.01 0.75
N LYS A 139 26.45 -4.88 0.04
CA LYS A 139 27.71 -4.52 -0.64
C LYS A 139 27.54 -3.51 -1.77
N GLN A 140 26.36 -3.47 -2.38
CA GLN A 140 26.05 -2.58 -3.50
C GLN A 140 25.12 -1.44 -3.10
N HIS A 141 24.28 -1.68 -2.10
CA HIS A 141 23.23 -0.79 -1.63
C HIS A 141 23.56 -0.31 -0.22
N GLN A 142 24.18 0.86 -0.12
CA GLN A 142 24.56 1.44 1.17
C GLN A 142 23.30 1.95 1.88
N ALA A 143 22.93 1.33 2.99
CA ALA A 143 21.87 1.84 3.85
C ALA A 143 22.25 3.21 4.41
N LEU A 144 21.32 4.16 4.35
CA LEU A 144 21.51 5.53 4.83
C LEU A 144 20.67 5.77 6.06
N GLN A 145 21.28 6.45 7.05
CA GLN A 145 20.53 6.99 8.18
C GLN A 145 19.77 8.25 7.75
N PHE A 146 18.56 8.39 8.26
CA PHE A 146 17.68 9.51 7.93
C PHE A 146 16.81 9.91 9.12
N ASP A 147 16.45 11.18 9.16
CA ASP A 147 15.46 11.70 10.09
C ASP A 147 14.08 11.56 9.47
N SER A 148 13.21 10.75 10.09
CA SER A 148 11.83 10.50 9.65
C SER A 148 10.79 11.44 10.28
N LYS A 149 11.22 12.43 11.06
CA LYS A 149 10.27 13.37 11.68
C LYS A 149 9.68 14.25 10.59
N THR A 150 8.38 14.07 10.31
CA THR A 150 7.60 14.97 9.47
C THR A 150 7.79 16.39 9.98
N LYS A 151 8.59 17.18 9.27
CA LYS A 151 9.00 18.51 9.72
C LYS A 151 8.82 19.50 8.59
N GLY A 152 7.73 20.25 8.72
CA GLY A 152 7.50 21.45 7.95
C GLY A 152 7.05 21.19 6.52
N THR A 153 6.67 22.30 5.90
CA THR A 153 6.31 22.37 4.48
C THR A 153 7.57 22.57 3.65
N LEU A 154 7.46 22.35 2.34
CA LEU A 154 8.54 22.67 1.41
C LEU A 154 8.82 24.18 1.42
N ALA A 155 10.10 24.54 1.29
CA ALA A 155 10.52 25.91 1.07
C ALA A 155 9.94 26.46 -0.26
N ASN A 156 9.70 27.77 -0.32
CA ASN A 156 8.98 28.41 -1.43
C ASN A 156 9.66 28.19 -2.79
N ASP A 157 10.99 28.18 -2.84
CA ASP A 157 11.76 27.91 -4.05
C ASP A 157 11.51 26.49 -4.61
N LEU A 158 11.53 25.49 -3.72
CA LEU A 158 11.20 24.11 -4.06
C LEU A 158 9.73 23.95 -4.46
N ARG A 159 8.81 24.60 -3.74
CA ARG A 159 7.38 24.61 -4.10
C ARG A 159 7.19 25.13 -5.51
N SER A 160 7.70 26.32 -5.82
CA SER A 160 7.56 26.92 -7.15
C SER A 160 8.22 26.09 -8.24
N LYS A 161 9.34 25.40 -7.95
CA LYS A 161 9.95 24.48 -8.91
C LYS A 161 9.03 23.30 -9.20
N ILE A 162 8.51 22.64 -8.17
CA ILE A 162 7.62 21.48 -8.32
C ILE A 162 6.31 21.87 -9.02
N GLU A 163 5.74 23.03 -8.71
CA GLU A 163 4.55 23.57 -9.39
C GLU A 163 4.80 23.79 -10.88
N ARG A 164 5.97 24.31 -11.26
CA ARG A 164 6.37 24.44 -12.67
C ARG A 164 6.56 23.08 -13.35
N ASP A 165 7.25 22.16 -12.68
CA ASP A 165 7.51 20.82 -13.22
C ASP A 165 6.19 20.04 -13.46
N LYS A 166 5.17 20.26 -12.62
CA LYS A 166 3.85 19.60 -12.71
C LYS A 166 2.77 20.42 -13.41
N GLY A 167 3.01 21.71 -13.67
CA GLY A 167 2.02 22.63 -14.23
C GLY A 167 0.76 22.76 -13.38
N ARG A 168 0.88 22.70 -12.05
CA ARG A 168 -0.24 22.64 -11.10
C ARG A 168 0.15 23.25 -9.75
N THR A 169 -0.76 23.99 -9.12
CA THR A 169 -0.54 24.63 -7.81
C THR A 169 -0.54 23.59 -6.69
N ILE A 170 0.37 23.73 -5.73
CA ILE A 170 0.46 22.84 -4.56
C ILE A 170 -0.55 23.30 -3.50
N LYS A 171 -1.48 22.42 -3.14
CA LYS A 171 -2.43 22.58 -2.03
C LYS A 171 -1.72 22.46 -0.68
N ARG A 172 -0.98 21.36 -0.47
CA ARG A 172 -0.16 21.15 0.74
C ARG A 172 1.07 20.29 0.44
N SER A 173 2.04 20.34 1.34
CA SER A 173 3.28 19.55 1.22
C SER A 173 3.84 19.24 2.60
N ALA A 174 4.47 18.07 2.75
CA ALA A 174 5.21 17.72 3.97
C ALA A 174 6.54 17.05 3.60
N VAL A 175 7.61 17.45 4.29
CA VAL A 175 8.89 16.71 4.25
C VAL A 175 8.80 15.56 5.24
N ILE A 176 8.84 14.33 4.75
CA ILE A 176 8.64 13.10 5.53
C ILE A 176 9.95 12.37 5.86
N ALA A 177 11.04 12.66 5.14
CA ALA A 177 12.38 12.19 5.51
C ALA A 177 13.47 13.16 5.07
N THR A 178 14.57 13.23 5.83
CA THR A 178 15.78 13.96 5.46
C THR A 178 17.03 13.11 5.64
N VAL A 179 17.88 13.05 4.62
CA VAL A 179 19.17 12.33 4.65
C VAL A 179 20.32 13.33 4.63
N LYS A 180 21.17 13.31 5.66
CA LYS A 180 22.38 14.14 5.78
C LYS A 180 22.14 15.63 5.43
N GLU A 181 20.97 16.16 5.79
CA GLU A 181 20.48 17.54 5.51
C GLU A 181 20.35 17.95 4.03
N LYS A 182 20.77 17.10 3.09
CA LYS A 182 20.88 17.45 1.65
C LYS A 182 19.81 16.81 0.79
N VAL A 183 19.29 15.65 1.20
CA VAL A 183 18.22 14.97 0.48
C VAL A 183 16.95 15.05 1.29
N LYS A 184 15.87 15.51 0.65
CA LYS A 184 14.55 15.61 1.26
C LYS A 184 13.60 14.70 0.50
N ILE A 185 12.86 13.89 1.23
CA ILE A 185 11.73 13.14 0.69
C ILE A 185 10.46 13.84 1.15
N ALA A 186 9.59 14.18 0.21
CA ALA A 186 8.39 14.96 0.49
C ALA A 186 7.16 14.39 -0.21
N LEU A 187 6.02 14.51 0.46
CA LEU A 187 4.71 14.35 -0.16
C LEU A 187 4.17 15.72 -0.53
N VAL A 188 3.56 15.81 -1.71
CA VAL A 188 3.03 17.05 -2.25
C VAL A 188 1.68 16.76 -2.88
N GLU A 189 0.64 17.41 -2.35
CA GLU A 189 -0.72 17.34 -2.86
C GLU A 189 -1.02 18.61 -3.65
N PHE A 190 -1.64 18.44 -4.82
CA PHE A 190 -1.96 19.54 -5.72
C PHE A 190 -3.45 19.87 -5.75
N GLU A 191 -3.77 21.14 -5.98
CA GLU A 191 -5.14 21.63 -6.15
C GLU A 191 -5.89 20.89 -7.25
N MET A 192 -7.15 20.50 -7.06
CA MET A 192 -7.94 19.74 -8.04
C MET A 192 -7.93 20.34 -9.45
N LYS A 193 -7.83 19.48 -10.49
CA LYS A 193 -8.00 19.89 -11.89
C LYS A 193 -9.22 19.17 -12.48
N GLY A 194 -10.39 19.81 -12.42
CA GLY A 194 -11.65 19.10 -12.65
C GLY A 194 -11.82 17.99 -11.62
N ASN A 195 -12.11 16.76 -12.06
CA ASN A 195 -12.22 15.60 -11.18
C ASN A 195 -10.88 14.87 -10.94
N GLN A 196 -9.74 15.46 -11.29
CA GLN A 196 -8.44 14.79 -11.18
C GLN A 196 -7.70 15.22 -9.92
N ALA A 197 -7.52 14.29 -8.99
CA ALA A 197 -6.68 14.44 -7.82
C ALA A 197 -5.22 14.04 -8.13
N LEU A 198 -4.26 14.66 -7.44
CA LEU A 198 -2.85 14.32 -7.61
C LEU A 198 -2.08 14.54 -6.31
N VAL A 199 -1.45 13.47 -5.84
CA VAL A 199 -0.36 13.51 -4.88
C VAL A 199 0.91 13.01 -5.55
N VAL A 200 2.07 13.52 -5.16
CA VAL A 200 3.35 12.99 -5.60
C VAL A 200 4.28 12.79 -4.42
N LEU A 201 5.06 11.70 -4.49
CA LEU A 201 6.26 11.53 -3.70
C LEU A 201 7.44 12.13 -4.47
N ALA A 202 8.13 13.08 -3.86
CA ALA A 202 9.28 13.76 -4.44
C ALA A 202 10.56 13.41 -3.66
N ALA A 203 11.55 12.87 -4.37
CA ALA A 203 12.92 12.74 -3.88
C ALA A 203 13.75 13.93 -4.38
N ILE A 204 14.13 14.82 -3.47
CA ILE A 204 14.77 16.10 -3.77
C ILE A 204 16.24 16.00 -3.36
N THR A 205 17.13 16.08 -4.34
CA THR A 205 18.59 16.13 -4.16
C THR A 205 19.10 17.52 -4.58
N PRO A 206 20.37 17.87 -4.29
CA PRO A 206 20.94 19.15 -4.73
C PRO A 206 20.92 19.37 -6.25
N THR A 207 20.89 18.30 -7.04
CA THR A 207 21.04 18.36 -8.51
C THR A 207 19.76 18.04 -9.28
N LYS A 208 18.83 17.30 -8.68
CA LYS A 208 17.59 16.87 -9.34
C LYS A 208 16.45 16.60 -8.37
N ILE A 209 15.22 16.63 -8.91
CA ILE A 209 14.02 16.13 -8.25
C ILE A 209 13.51 14.94 -9.05
N SER A 210 13.18 13.85 -8.36
CA SER A 210 12.56 12.66 -8.95
C SER A 210 11.18 12.43 -8.35
N TYR A 211 10.23 11.97 -9.16
CA TYR A 211 8.82 11.87 -8.75
C TYR A 211 8.25 10.46 -8.90
N LYS A 212 7.40 10.06 -7.97
CA LYS A 212 6.33 9.07 -8.18
C LYS A 212 5.00 9.78 -8.06
N ASP A 213 4.13 9.57 -9.04
CA ASP A 213 2.82 10.23 -9.09
C ASP A 213 1.75 9.25 -8.62
N PHE A 214 0.81 9.75 -7.83
CA PHE A 214 -0.41 9.07 -7.38
C PHE A 214 -1.62 9.83 -7.96
N PRO A 215 -1.88 9.72 -9.28
CA PRO A 215 -3.05 10.30 -9.89
C PRO A 215 -4.30 9.50 -9.48
N ALA A 216 -5.42 10.18 -9.30
CA ALA A 216 -6.70 9.57 -9.01
C ALA A 216 -7.85 10.39 -9.62
N GLU A 217 -8.98 9.73 -9.85
CA GLU A 217 -10.25 10.42 -10.01
C GLU A 217 -10.83 10.68 -8.63
N TYR A 218 -11.31 11.89 -8.38
CA TYR A 218 -11.86 12.22 -7.08
C TYR A 218 -13.18 11.47 -6.85
N ASP A 219 -13.21 10.82 -5.70
CA ASP A 219 -14.35 10.16 -5.10
C ASP A 219 -14.34 10.51 -3.61
N GLU A 220 -15.48 10.95 -3.08
CA GLU A 220 -15.58 11.44 -1.70
C GLU A 220 -15.38 10.34 -0.65
N MET A 221 -15.46 9.06 -1.04
CA MET A 221 -15.27 7.91 -0.18
C MET A 221 -13.91 7.25 -0.37
N SER A 222 -13.40 7.18 -1.60
CA SER A 222 -12.25 6.36 -1.97
C SER A 222 -11.48 6.91 -3.17
N THR A 223 -10.80 8.05 -3.00
CA THR A 223 -10.03 8.66 -4.11
C THR A 223 -8.77 7.86 -4.43
N TRP A 224 -7.95 7.54 -3.43
CA TRP A 224 -6.67 6.84 -3.58
C TRP A 224 -6.67 5.44 -2.98
N GLY A 225 -7.49 5.20 -1.96
CA GLY A 225 -7.67 3.90 -1.32
C GLY A 225 -9.09 3.74 -0.80
N VAL A 226 -9.47 2.49 -0.51
CA VAL A 226 -10.77 2.18 0.10
C VAL A 226 -10.91 2.92 1.42
N ASP A 227 -12.05 3.59 1.59
CA ASP A 227 -12.44 4.35 2.77
C ASP A 227 -11.45 5.45 3.20
N ASP A 228 -10.71 6.04 2.25
CA ASP A 228 -9.81 7.16 2.53
C ASP A 228 -10.53 8.51 2.68
N GLY A 229 -11.84 8.56 2.41
CA GLY A 229 -12.65 9.76 2.54
C GLY A 229 -12.23 10.89 1.60
N GLY A 230 -11.58 10.56 0.48
CA GLY A 230 -11.02 11.53 -0.46
C GLY A 230 -9.78 12.27 0.06
N ASP A 231 -9.17 11.81 1.17
CA ASP A 231 -7.96 12.39 1.74
C ASP A 231 -6.75 11.47 1.57
N PHE A 232 -5.63 12.04 1.14
CA PHE A 232 -4.35 11.34 1.17
C PHE A 232 -3.68 11.61 2.52
N GLY A 233 -3.90 10.73 3.51
CA GLY A 233 -3.28 10.85 4.82
C GLY A 233 -1.75 10.78 4.74
N PHE A 234 -1.07 11.93 4.79
CA PHE A 234 0.40 12.00 4.74
C PHE A 234 1.05 11.26 5.92
N GLU A 235 0.36 11.18 7.04
CA GLU A 235 0.73 10.44 8.24
C GLU A 235 0.65 8.92 8.09
N TRP A 236 -0.09 8.43 7.09
CA TRP A 236 -0.18 6.99 6.76
C TRP A 236 0.92 6.55 5.80
N PHE A 237 1.72 7.50 5.30
CA PHE A 237 2.80 7.23 4.37
C PHE A 237 4.16 7.47 5.03
N THR A 238 4.97 6.42 5.13
CA THR A 238 6.26 6.46 5.83
C THR A 238 7.39 5.91 4.97
N ILE A 239 8.61 6.36 5.27
CA ILE A 239 9.84 5.81 4.68
C ILE A 239 10.43 4.80 5.66
N SER A 240 10.47 3.53 5.24
CA SER A 240 10.96 2.41 6.05
C SER A 240 12.48 2.35 6.02
N THR A 241 13.08 2.51 4.84
CA THR A 241 14.54 2.61 4.68
C THR A 241 14.95 3.34 3.40
N ILE A 242 16.18 3.85 3.37
CA ILE A 242 16.78 4.52 2.21
C ILE A 242 18.14 3.90 1.93
N PHE A 243 18.43 3.63 0.66
CA PHE A 243 19.73 3.17 0.18
C PHE A 243 20.34 4.15 -0.82
N GLU A 244 21.66 4.14 -0.92
CA GLU A 244 22.43 4.71 -2.02
C GLU A 244 23.13 3.59 -2.79
N ASN A 245 22.98 3.62 -4.11
CA ASN A 245 23.60 2.67 -5.03
C ASN A 245 24.11 3.42 -6.26
N LYS A 246 25.43 3.41 -6.48
CA LYS A 246 26.10 4.10 -7.60
C LYS A 246 25.69 5.58 -7.76
N GLY A 247 25.42 6.27 -6.65
CA GLY A 247 25.01 7.67 -6.62
C GLY A 247 23.53 7.95 -6.89
N SER A 248 22.71 6.90 -7.07
CA SER A 248 21.25 7.00 -7.10
C SER A 248 20.65 6.59 -5.76
N PHE A 249 19.53 7.23 -5.41
CA PHE A 249 18.78 6.91 -4.20
C PHE A 249 17.69 5.89 -4.51
N GLU A 250 17.50 5.00 -3.56
CA GLU A 250 16.46 3.98 -3.58
C GLU A 250 15.81 3.98 -2.19
N MET A 251 14.54 3.62 -2.08
CA MET A 251 13.84 3.68 -0.79
C MET A 251 12.73 2.65 -0.70
N VAL A 252 12.46 2.19 0.52
CA VAL A 252 11.27 1.39 0.82
C VAL A 252 10.25 2.29 1.51
N THR A 253 9.02 2.24 1.03
CA THR A 253 7.89 3.03 1.55
C THR A 253 6.78 2.11 2.05
N ASP A 254 6.17 2.50 3.16
CA ASP A 254 4.96 1.89 3.72
C ASP A 254 3.82 2.90 3.61
N TRP A 255 2.72 2.50 2.95
CA TRP A 255 1.49 3.29 2.86
C TRP A 255 0.33 2.51 3.46
N ALA A 256 -0.07 2.90 4.67
CA ALA A 256 -1.18 2.29 5.38
C ALA A 256 -2.52 2.73 4.77
N GLY A 257 -3.42 1.76 4.61
CA GLY A 257 -4.83 1.95 4.29
C GLY A 257 -5.69 1.17 5.28
N ALA A 258 -7.01 1.14 5.04
CA ALA A 258 -7.98 0.56 5.97
C ALA A 258 -7.69 -0.91 6.33
N GLU A 259 -7.26 -1.71 5.35
CA GLU A 259 -7.11 -3.16 5.49
C GLU A 259 -5.67 -3.63 5.73
N GLY A 260 -4.69 -2.77 5.47
CA GLY A 260 -3.31 -3.19 5.40
C GLY A 260 -2.34 -2.10 4.97
N THR A 261 -1.11 -2.50 4.70
CA THR A 261 -0.03 -1.60 4.30
C THR A 261 0.51 -2.02 2.94
N THR A 262 0.47 -1.10 1.98
CA THR A 262 1.21 -1.28 0.72
C THR A 262 2.68 -0.97 0.98
N VAL A 263 3.55 -1.92 0.62
CA VAL A 263 5.01 -1.77 0.75
C VAL A 263 5.61 -1.74 -0.65
N GLU A 264 6.38 -0.71 -0.94
CA GLU A 264 7.08 -0.59 -2.23
C GLU A 264 8.57 -0.35 -2.01
N TYR A 265 9.41 -1.06 -2.77
CA TYR A 265 10.79 -0.67 -3.00
C TYR A 265 10.85 0.12 -4.30
N LEU A 266 11.36 1.35 -4.19
CA LEU A 266 11.43 2.33 -5.26
C LEU A 266 12.88 2.61 -5.64
N LYS A 267 13.16 2.71 -6.93
CA LYS A 267 14.43 3.21 -7.47
C LYS A 267 14.25 4.48 -8.25
N GLU A 268 15.27 5.33 -8.21
CA GLU A 268 15.32 6.46 -9.12
C GLU A 268 15.83 6.02 -10.51
N GLU A 269 15.03 6.30 -11.53
CA GLU A 269 15.37 6.10 -12.94
C GLU A 269 14.88 7.29 -13.76
N ASN A 270 15.82 8.01 -14.39
CA ASN A 270 15.54 9.13 -15.30
C ASN A 270 14.59 10.20 -14.69
N GLY A 271 14.79 10.56 -13.42
CA GLY A 271 13.93 11.54 -12.73
C GLY A 271 12.56 11.00 -12.31
N LYS A 272 12.36 9.69 -12.35
CA LYS A 272 11.17 9.01 -11.83
C LYS A 272 11.55 8.08 -10.70
N LEU A 273 10.65 7.92 -9.74
CA LEU A 273 10.73 6.88 -8.72
C LEU A 273 9.87 5.71 -9.20
N VAL A 274 10.51 4.62 -9.60
CA VAL A 274 9.87 3.42 -10.16
C VAL A 274 9.78 2.31 -9.13
N THR A 275 8.63 1.64 -9.06
CA THR A 275 8.46 0.46 -8.20
C THR A 275 9.17 -0.73 -8.82
N VAL A 276 10.12 -1.29 -8.08
CA VAL A 276 10.92 -2.47 -8.48
C VAL A 276 10.58 -3.70 -7.64
N LYS A 277 9.97 -3.52 -6.47
CA LYS A 277 9.35 -4.60 -5.70
C LYS A 277 8.15 -4.06 -4.96
N LYS A 278 7.09 -4.86 -4.86
CA LYS A 278 5.87 -4.52 -4.14
C LYS A 278 5.41 -5.70 -3.30
N ALA A 279 4.92 -5.42 -2.10
CA ALA A 279 4.20 -6.35 -1.26
C ALA A 279 3.00 -5.66 -0.62
N TYR A 280 2.11 -6.46 -0.04
CA TYR A 280 0.98 -5.97 0.75
C TYR A 280 0.95 -6.70 2.07
N ARG A 281 0.95 -5.94 3.17
CA ARG A 281 0.85 -6.46 4.52
C ARG A 281 -0.61 -6.35 4.97
N TYR A 282 -1.35 -7.46 4.95
CA TYR A 282 -2.76 -7.49 5.35
C TYR A 282 -2.86 -7.52 6.87
N THR A 283 -3.31 -6.43 7.50
CA THR A 283 -3.25 -6.28 8.96
C THR A 283 -4.60 -6.16 9.65
N ALA A 284 -5.70 -5.96 8.91
CA ALA A 284 -7.01 -5.68 9.48
C ALA A 284 -8.16 -6.51 8.86
N PRO A 285 -9.34 -6.60 9.51
CA PRO A 285 -9.60 -6.25 10.92
C PRO A 285 -8.67 -6.97 11.91
N LEU A 286 -8.51 -6.36 13.09
CA LEU A 286 -7.79 -6.90 14.24
C LEU A 286 -8.62 -7.96 14.98
#